data_AF-A0A519RGN8-F1
#
_entry.id   AF-A0A519RGN8-F1
#
_cell.length_a   1.000
_cell.length_b   1.000
_cell.length_c   1.000
_cell.angle_alpha   90.00
_cell.angle_beta   90.00
_cell.angle_gamma   90.00
#
_symmetry.space_group_name_H-M   'P 1'
#
loop_
_entity.id
_entity.type
_entity.pdbx_description
1 polymer ?
#
loop_
_entity_poly.entity_id
_entity_poly.type
_entity_poly.pdbx_seq_one_letter_code
_entity_poly.pdbx_strand_id
1 'polypeptide(L)'
;MLTERELTEIEIRLNKSQNGPWKAYIEGRDQESGSSFIMTGTGENRQVDIEMIGATIADYDFIANAKQDIPKLINEIRELKKLTRNNTKQL
;
A
#
# COMPACT_ATOMS: atom_id res chain seq x y z
N MET A 1 16.40 12.25 6.46
CA MET A 1 16.06 10.99 5.74
C MET A 1 15.48 10.01 6.73
N LEU A 2 14.55 9.14 6.31
CA LEU A 2 14.04 8.05 7.15
C LEU A 2 15.19 7.12 7.57
N THR A 3 15.25 6.82 8.86
CA THR A 3 16.17 5.84 9.46
C THR A 3 15.77 4.40 9.10
N GLU A 4 16.68 3.44 9.28
CA GLU A 4 16.28 2.01 9.10
C GLU A 4 15.19 1.59 10.07
N ARG A 5 15.21 2.13 11.30
CA ARG A 5 14.16 1.87 12.29
C ARG A 5 12.79 2.33 11.78
N GLU A 6 12.69 3.56 11.28
CA GLU A 6 11.43 4.10 10.76
C GLU A 6 10.94 3.31 9.53
N LEU A 7 11.83 2.90 8.62
CA LEU A 7 11.47 2.07 7.47
C LEU A 7 10.90 0.71 7.91
N THR A 8 11.54 0.09 8.91
CA THR A 8 11.05 -1.17 9.50
C THR A 8 9.70 -0.99 10.18
N GLU A 9 9.47 0.13 10.88
CA GLU A 9 8.16 0.44 11.49
C GLU A 9 7.05 0.65 10.44
N ILE A 10 7.37 1.21 9.27
CA ILE A 10 6.42 1.29 8.15
C ILE A 10 6.13 -0.11 7.61
N GLU A 11 7.16 -0.93 7.38
CA GLU A 11 7.01 -2.30 6.87
C GLU A 11 6.18 -3.18 7.82
N ILE A 12 6.38 -3.06 9.13
CA ILE A 12 5.58 -3.76 10.14
C ILE A 12 4.10 -3.36 10.04
N ARG A 13 3.79 -2.06 9.90
CA ARG A 13 2.39 -1.61 9.73
C ARG A 13 1.80 -2.13 8.42
N LEU A 14 2.56 -2.12 7.33
CA LEU A 14 2.15 -2.68 6.04
C LEU A 14 1.79 -4.17 6.18
N ASN A 15 2.64 -4.95 6.84
CA ASN A 15 2.47 -6.41 7.00
C ASN A 15 1.38 -6.79 8.00
N LYS A 16 0.97 -5.87 8.89
CA LYS A 16 -0.14 -6.08 9.83
C LYS A 16 -1.52 -5.82 9.21
N SER A 17 -1.59 -5.10 8.09
CA SER A 17 -2.85 -4.90 7.37
C SER A 17 -3.20 -6.14 6.52
N GLN A 18 -4.47 -6.26 6.10
CA GLN A 18 -4.93 -7.37 5.25
C GLN A 18 -4.05 -7.58 4.01
N ASN A 19 -3.96 -8.81 3.54
CA ASN A 19 -3.10 -9.20 2.44
C ASN A 19 -3.48 -8.47 1.14
N GLY A 20 -2.47 -8.14 0.34
CA GLY A 20 -2.65 -7.60 -1.00
C GLY A 20 -2.96 -8.70 -2.03
N PRO A 21 -3.26 -8.31 -3.28
CA PRO A 21 -3.42 -6.92 -3.74
C PRO A 21 -4.70 -6.28 -3.18
N TRP A 22 -4.73 -4.95 -3.09
CA TRP A 22 -5.93 -4.20 -2.75
C TRP A 22 -6.47 -3.52 -4.01
N LYS A 23 -7.77 -3.64 -4.26
CA LYS A 23 -8.44 -3.01 -5.41
C LYS A 23 -9.72 -2.33 -4.96
N ALA A 24 -9.86 -1.05 -5.27
CA ALA A 24 -11.11 -0.33 -5.11
C ALA A 24 -12.14 -0.82 -6.15
N TYR A 25 -13.33 -1.18 -5.69
CA TYR A 25 -14.52 -1.38 -6.51
C TYR A 25 -15.53 -0.31 -6.12
N ILE A 26 -15.90 0.53 -7.08
CA ILE A 26 -16.72 1.70 -6.87
C ILE A 26 -18.08 1.50 -7.54
N GLU A 27 -19.15 1.70 -6.77
CA GLU A 27 -20.51 1.68 -7.30
C GLU A 27 -20.71 2.79 -8.34
N GLY A 28 -21.30 2.44 -9.48
CA GLY A 28 -21.47 3.31 -10.64
C GLY A 28 -20.25 3.44 -11.55
N ARG A 29 -19.07 2.93 -11.14
CA ARG A 29 -17.86 2.89 -11.98
C ARG A 29 -17.45 1.47 -12.36
N ASP A 30 -17.32 0.61 -11.35
CA ASP A 30 -16.80 -0.76 -11.50
C ASP A 30 -17.91 -1.82 -11.31
N GLN A 31 -19.04 -1.43 -10.72
CA GLN A 31 -20.20 -2.27 -10.46
C GLN A 31 -21.50 -1.44 -10.51
N GLU A 32 -22.62 -2.08 -10.86
CA GLU A 32 -23.89 -1.37 -11.11
C GLU A 32 -24.74 -1.13 -9.85
N SER A 33 -24.49 -1.87 -8.77
CA SER A 33 -25.24 -1.77 -7.51
C SER A 33 -24.42 -2.26 -6.33
N GLY A 34 -24.64 -1.71 -5.13
CA GLY A 34 -24.08 -2.22 -3.88
C GLY A 34 -23.52 -1.09 -3.02
N SER A 35 -22.44 -1.34 -2.28
CA SER A 35 -21.61 -0.30 -1.67
C SER A 35 -20.24 -0.30 -2.35
N SER A 36 -19.55 0.85 -2.34
CA SER A 36 -18.14 0.88 -2.74
C SER A 36 -17.27 0.22 -1.67
N PHE A 37 -16.25 -0.52 -2.07
CA PHE A 37 -15.37 -1.25 -1.14
C PHE A 37 -13.95 -1.43 -1.69
N ILE A 38 -13.01 -1.80 -0.82
CA ILE A 38 -11.69 -2.32 -1.22
C ILE A 38 -11.70 -3.84 -1.10
N MET A 39 -11.49 -4.50 -2.23
CA MET A 39 -11.20 -5.92 -2.31
C MET A 39 -9.79 -6.19 -1.83
N THR A 40 -9.62 -7.11 -0.88
CA THR A 40 -8.31 -7.49 -0.35
C THR A 40 -7.97 -8.95 -0.69
N GLY A 41 -6.85 -9.14 -1.38
CA GLY A 41 -6.43 -10.45 -1.88
C GLY A 41 -7.24 -10.93 -3.08
N THR A 42 -6.82 -12.06 -3.66
CA THR A 42 -7.47 -12.69 -4.83
C THR A 42 -7.37 -14.20 -4.74
N GLY A 43 -8.28 -14.93 -5.38
CA GLY A 43 -8.26 -16.40 -5.43
C GLY A 43 -8.31 -17.00 -4.01
N GLU A 44 -7.44 -17.97 -3.74
CA GLU A 44 -7.33 -18.62 -2.42
C GLU A 44 -6.86 -17.66 -1.30
N ASN A 45 -6.24 -16.53 -1.68
CA ASN A 45 -5.79 -15.50 -0.73
C ASN A 45 -6.82 -14.38 -0.53
N ARG A 46 -8.05 -14.54 -1.05
CA ARG A 46 -9.13 -13.56 -0.89
C ARG A 46 -9.55 -13.45 0.58
N GLN A 47 -9.63 -12.24 1.08
CA GLN A 47 -10.04 -11.94 2.47
C GLN A 47 -11.33 -11.09 2.48
N VAL A 48 -11.78 -10.64 3.66
CA VAL A 48 -12.98 -9.81 3.82
C VAL A 48 -12.77 -8.41 3.23
N ASP A 49 -13.77 -7.88 2.54
CA ASP A 49 -13.75 -6.52 1.99
C ASP A 49 -13.66 -5.44 3.06
N ILE A 50 -13.04 -4.32 2.69
CA ILE A 50 -13.01 -3.11 3.52
C ILE A 50 -14.02 -2.12 2.95
N GLU A 51 -15.09 -1.89 3.70
CA GLU A 51 -16.06 -0.82 3.46
C GLU A 51 -15.72 0.40 4.31
N MET A 52 -15.81 1.60 3.74
CA MET A 52 -15.46 2.85 4.42
C MET A 52 -16.63 3.83 4.36
N ILE A 53 -17.09 4.26 5.53
CA ILE A 53 -18.15 5.27 5.65
C ILE A 53 -17.55 6.66 5.48
N GLY A 54 -18.10 7.44 4.56
CA GLY A 54 -17.67 8.83 4.29
C GLY A 54 -16.45 8.97 3.40
N ALA A 55 -15.90 7.87 2.88
CA ALA A 55 -14.80 7.91 1.91
C ALA A 55 -15.29 8.37 0.54
N THR A 56 -14.54 9.26 -0.10
CA THR A 56 -14.72 9.61 -1.51
C THR A 56 -14.13 8.52 -2.40
N ILE A 57 -14.49 8.53 -3.69
CA ILE A 57 -13.87 7.65 -4.70
C ILE A 57 -12.34 7.77 -4.68
N ALA A 58 -11.83 9.00 -4.55
CA ALA A 58 -10.39 9.25 -4.50
C ALA A 58 -9.73 8.64 -3.25
N ASP A 59 -10.43 8.58 -2.11
CA ASP A 59 -9.92 7.94 -0.90
C ASP A 59 -9.80 6.42 -1.07
N TYR A 60 -10.80 5.78 -1.68
CA TYR A 60 -10.75 4.35 -2.03
C TYR A 60 -9.55 4.05 -2.95
N ASP A 61 -9.40 4.82 -4.02
CA ASP A 61 -8.32 4.63 -4.98
C ASP A 61 -6.94 4.89 -4.34
N PHE A 62 -6.81 5.95 -3.53
CA PHE A 62 -5.57 6.27 -2.83
C PHE A 62 -5.16 5.15 -1.86
N ILE A 63 -6.08 4.71 -1.00
CA ILE A 63 -5.81 3.69 0.01
C ILE A 63 -5.48 2.34 -0.64
N ALA A 64 -6.22 1.95 -1.67
CA ALA A 64 -5.92 0.74 -2.44
C ALA A 64 -4.50 0.84 -3.00
N ASN A 65 -4.16 1.86 -3.79
CA ASN A 65 -2.84 2.03 -4.39
C ASN A 65 -1.72 2.10 -3.35
N ALA A 66 -1.92 2.79 -2.21
CA ALA A 66 -0.94 2.90 -1.14
C ALA A 66 -0.46 1.52 -0.65
N LYS A 67 -1.35 0.51 -0.57
CA LYS A 67 -0.96 -0.86 -0.21
C LYS A 67 0.13 -1.43 -1.11
N GLN A 68 0.11 -1.09 -2.39
CA GLN A 68 1.01 -1.60 -3.42
C GLN A 68 2.24 -0.71 -3.62
N ASP A 69 2.10 0.59 -3.36
CA ASP A 69 3.18 1.55 -3.57
C ASP A 69 4.15 1.61 -2.38
N ILE A 70 3.65 1.53 -1.14
CA ILE A 70 4.49 1.56 0.07
C ILE A 70 5.66 0.56 0.03
N PRO A 71 5.49 -0.74 -0.30
CA PRO A 71 6.62 -1.67 -0.36
C PRO A 71 7.67 -1.26 -1.42
N LYS A 72 7.25 -0.72 -2.57
CA LYS A 72 8.16 -0.22 -3.60
C LYS A 72 8.94 0.99 -3.10
N LEU A 73 8.26 1.93 -2.43
CA LEU A 73 8.87 3.12 -1.87
C LEU A 73 9.88 2.78 -0.76
N ILE A 74 9.57 1.84 0.13
CA ILE A 74 10.52 1.37 1.14
C ILE A 74 11.78 0.80 0.48
N ASN A 75 11.60 -0.03 -0.56
CA ASN A 75 12.73 -0.60 -1.30
C ASN A 75 13.59 0.47 -1.96
N GLU A 76 12.96 1.42 -2.66
CA GLU A 76 13.66 2.52 -3.33
C GLU A 76 14.47 3.37 -2.35
N ILE A 77 13.89 3.70 -1.19
CA ILE A 77 14.59 4.46 -0.15
C ILE A 77 15.79 3.68 0.40
N ARG A 78 15.67 2.36 0.60
CA ARG A 78 16.78 1.51 1.04
C ARG A 78 17.91 1.48 0.00
N GLU A 79 17.57 1.34 -1.29
CA GLU A 79 18.57 1.35 -2.38
C GLU A 79 19.29 2.70 -2.49
N LEU A 80 18.55 3.82 -2.46
CA LEU A 80 19.14 5.17 -2.47
C LEU A 80 20.12 5.38 -1.30
N LYS A 81 19.81 4.85 -0.11
CA LYS A 81 20.69 4.94 1.06
C LYS A 81 21.96 4.09 0.89
N LYS A 82 21.89 2.93 0.24
CA LYS A 82 23.07 2.12 -0.10
C LYS A 82 24.00 2.88 -1.06
N LEU A 83 23.44 3.44 -2.13
CA LEU A 83 24.19 4.23 -3.11
C LEU A 83 24.88 5.43 -2.45
N THR A 84 24.15 6.17 -1.62
CA THR A 84 24.71 7.33 -0.90
C THR A 84 25.87 6.93 0.02
N ARG A 85 25.72 5.84 0.79
CA ARG A 85 26.79 5.33 1.67
C ARG A 85 28.03 4.87 0.89
N ASN A 86 27.85 4.25 -0.27
CA ASN A 86 28.96 3.80 -1.10
C ASN A 86 29.75 4.98 -1.67
N ASN A 87 29.06 6.05 -2.09
CA ASN A 87 29.70 7.26 -2.59
C ASN A 87 30.51 7.98 -1.50
N THR A 88 30.06 7.96 -0.23
CA THR A 88 30.81 8.53 0.89
C THR A 88 32.06 7.72 1.26
N LYS A 89 32.11 6.41 0.95
CA LYS A 89 33.29 5.55 1.23
C LYS A 89 34.37 5.62 0.16
N GLN A 90 34.10 6.22 -1.00
CA GLN A 90 35.04 6.33 -2.12
C GLN A 90 35.76 7.69 -2.17
N LEU A 91 35.42 8.61 -1.26
CA LEU A 91 36.08 9.91 -1.04
C LEU A 91 36.92 9.85 0.24
#